data_AF-M0FIY0-F1
#
_entry.id   AF-M0FIY0-F1
#
_cell.length_a   1.000
_cell.length_b   1.000
_cell.length_c   1.000
_cell.angle_alpha   90.00
_cell.angle_beta   90.00
_cell.angle_gamma   90.00
#
_symmetry.space_group_name_H-M   'P 1'
#
loop_
_entity.id
_entity.type
_entity.pdbx_description
1 polymer ?
#
loop_
_entity_poly.entity_id
_entity_poly.type
_entity_poly.pdbx_seq_one_letter_code
_entity_poly.pdbx_strand_id
1 'polypeptide(L)'
;MTRGAGASESVGFENVTLPSEPGEYEHGIFTEDDGQTATIVVGDPADGPTFTVSDLSAPAEAEPGAAIDVNATVTNDGDANGTQVVEFVFNDSVVASQNVTLGAGASESVGFENVTLPSEPGEYEHG
;
A
#
# COMPACT_ATOMS: atom_id res chain seq x y z
N MET A 1 26.24 50.44 24.50
CA MET A 1 26.52 49.89 23.16
C MET A 1 25.61 48.69 22.98
N THR A 2 24.60 48.77 22.12
CA THR A 2 23.66 47.66 21.89
C THR A 2 24.24 46.78 20.78
N ARG A 3 24.64 45.54 21.12
CA ARG A 3 24.96 44.52 20.11
C ARG A 3 23.66 44.18 19.36
N GLY A 4 23.59 44.47 18.07
CA GLY A 4 22.51 43.97 17.22
C GLY A 4 22.64 42.45 17.14
N ALA A 5 21.66 41.73 17.67
CA ALA A 5 21.51 40.30 17.44
C ALA A 5 20.68 40.11 16.17
N GLY A 6 21.11 39.21 15.30
CA GLY A 6 20.37 38.84 14.08
C GLY A 6 21.23 38.65 12.85
N ALA A 7 22.33 37.88 12.95
CA ALA A 7 22.97 37.37 11.74
C ALA A 7 22.10 36.22 11.22
N SER A 8 21.57 36.35 10.02
CA SER A 8 20.96 35.25 9.29
C SER A 8 21.91 34.76 8.21
N GLU A 9 21.90 33.45 7.99
CA GLU A 9 22.59 32.79 6.90
C GLU A 9 21.56 31.96 6.12
N SER A 10 21.69 31.91 4.79
CA SER A 10 20.82 31.09 3.94
C SER A 10 21.63 29.92 3.42
N VAL A 11 21.12 28.71 3.62
CA VAL A 11 21.71 27.47 3.12
C VAL A 11 20.80 26.91 2.04
N GLY A 12 21.37 26.60 0.86
CA GLY A 12 20.67 25.99 -0.25
C GLY A 12 21.09 24.53 -0.43
N PHE A 13 20.14 23.68 -0.84
CA PHE A 13 20.39 22.31 -1.23
C PHE A 13 20.07 22.17 -2.72
N GLU A 14 20.99 21.57 -3.47
CA GLU A 14 20.87 21.36 -4.92
C GLU A 14 20.93 19.87 -5.23
N ASN A 15 20.39 19.47 -6.39
CA ASN A 15 20.36 18.08 -6.86
C ASN A 15 19.65 17.09 -5.92
N VAL A 16 18.61 17.56 -5.21
CA VAL A 16 17.72 16.67 -4.47
C VAL A 16 16.91 15.84 -5.46
N THR A 17 16.97 14.51 -5.34
CA THR A 17 16.20 13.59 -6.19
C THR A 17 14.79 13.46 -5.64
N LEU A 18 13.79 13.62 -6.50
CA LEU A 18 12.39 13.39 -6.15
C LEU A 18 12.01 11.92 -6.34
N PRO A 19 11.02 11.41 -5.59
CA PRO A 19 10.38 10.15 -5.88
C PRO A 19 9.91 10.07 -7.33
N SER A 20 9.98 8.88 -7.92
CA SER A 20 9.43 8.61 -9.27
C SER A 20 7.93 8.32 -9.25
N GLU A 21 7.39 7.95 -8.08
CA GLU A 21 5.97 7.67 -7.88
C GLU A 21 5.21 8.98 -7.65
N PRO A 22 4.01 9.14 -8.24
CA PRO A 22 3.15 10.26 -7.91
C PRO A 22 2.61 10.13 -6.48
N GLY A 23 2.45 11.26 -5.80
CA GLY A 23 1.92 11.28 -4.44
C GLY A 23 2.29 12.53 -3.65
N GLU A 24 1.84 12.56 -2.40
CA GLU A 24 2.20 13.59 -1.43
C GLU A 24 3.35 13.11 -0.54
N TYR A 25 4.40 13.92 -0.46
CA TYR A 25 5.60 13.61 0.33
C TYR A 25 5.89 14.76 1.29
N GLU A 26 6.44 14.44 2.46
CA GLU A 26 6.91 15.44 3.42
C GLU A 26 8.42 15.64 3.25
N HIS A 27 8.87 16.89 3.22
CA HIS A 27 10.28 17.25 3.31
C HIS A 27 10.49 18.21 4.48
N GLY A 28 11.70 18.30 5.02
CA GLY A 28 11.98 19.23 6.09
C GLY A 28 13.45 19.60 6.25
N ILE A 29 13.67 20.67 7.01
CA ILE A 29 14.98 21.14 7.43
C ILE A 29 15.03 21.05 8.94
N PHE A 30 16.10 20.45 9.46
CA PHE A 30 16.26 20.19 10.89
C PHE A 30 17.61 20.69 11.38
N THR A 31 17.61 21.16 12.62
CA THR A 31 18.78 21.44 13.45
C THR A 31 18.71 20.57 14.70
N GLU A 32 19.69 20.69 15.60
CA GLU A 32 19.64 19.98 16.89
C GLU A 32 18.45 20.42 17.76
N ASP A 33 18.08 21.70 17.70
CA ASP A 33 17.11 22.31 18.61
C ASP A 33 15.69 22.44 18.03
N ASP A 34 15.56 22.48 16.70
CA ASP A 34 14.30 22.77 16.01
C ASP A 34 14.27 22.21 14.57
N GLY A 35 13.07 22.11 14.00
CA GLY A 35 12.87 21.68 12.62
C GLY A 35 11.55 22.18 12.03
N GLN A 36 11.51 22.26 10.70
CA GLN A 36 10.31 22.62 9.95
C GLN A 36 10.12 21.65 8.79
N THR A 37 8.88 21.16 8.64
CA THR A 37 8.46 20.34 7.50
C THR A 37 7.49 21.10 6.60
N ALA A 38 7.38 20.63 5.36
CA ALA A 38 6.37 21.04 4.39
C ALA A 38 6.08 19.89 3.43
N THR A 39 4.88 19.88 2.89
CA THR A 39 4.43 18.88 1.90
C THR A 39 4.84 19.30 0.50
N ILE A 40 5.23 18.34 -0.32
CA ILE A 40 5.42 18.47 -1.76
C ILE A 40 4.55 17.42 -2.47
N VAL A 41 3.87 17.84 -3.53
CA VAL A 41 3.13 16.94 -4.42
C VAL A 41 4.01 16.63 -5.62
N VAL A 42 4.24 15.35 -5.88
CA VAL A 42 4.97 14.87 -7.05
C VAL A 42 3.94 14.22 -8.00
N GLY A 43 3.90 14.65 -9.26
CA GLY A 43 2.86 14.22 -10.21
C GLY A 43 1.45 14.73 -9.87
N ASP A 44 0.43 14.19 -10.52
CA ASP A 44 -0.97 14.31 -10.06
C ASP A 44 -1.25 13.12 -9.14
N PRO A 45 -1.69 13.33 -7.89
CA PRO A 45 -2.04 12.23 -6.99
C PRO A 45 -3.19 11.37 -7.53
N ALA A 46 -4.02 11.89 -8.45
CA ALA A 46 -5.03 11.11 -9.15
C ALA A 46 -4.43 10.13 -10.19
N ASP A 47 -3.20 10.36 -10.66
CA ASP A 47 -2.49 9.49 -11.60
C ASP A 47 -1.73 8.35 -10.88
N GLY A 48 -1.93 8.18 -9.57
CA GLY A 48 -1.35 7.11 -8.77
C GLY A 48 -1.87 5.71 -9.09
N PRO A 49 -1.25 4.66 -8.54
CA PRO A 49 -1.75 3.30 -8.72
C PRO A 49 -3.11 3.16 -8.04
N THR A 50 -4.06 2.53 -8.73
CA THR A 50 -5.41 2.28 -8.24
C THR A 50 -5.72 0.81 -8.44
N PHE A 51 -5.90 0.06 -7.36
CA PHE A 51 -6.06 -1.39 -7.44
C PHE A 51 -7.52 -1.80 -7.30
N THR A 52 -7.93 -2.77 -8.12
CA THR A 52 -9.21 -3.46 -8.02
C THR A 52 -9.01 -4.96 -7.92
N VAL A 53 -9.93 -5.63 -7.23
CA VAL A 53 -9.97 -7.09 -7.10
C VAL A 53 -11.21 -7.60 -7.82
N SER A 54 -11.05 -8.67 -8.59
CA SER A 54 -12.09 -9.29 -9.40
C SER A 54 -11.90 -10.81 -9.44
N ASP A 55 -12.85 -11.53 -10.04
CA ASP A 55 -12.77 -12.99 -10.28
C ASP A 55 -12.41 -13.83 -9.04
N LEU A 56 -12.90 -13.45 -7.85
CA LEU A 56 -12.70 -14.24 -6.64
C LEU A 56 -13.33 -15.64 -6.82
N SER A 57 -12.51 -16.67 -6.62
CA SER A 57 -12.90 -18.06 -6.70
C SER A 57 -12.46 -18.81 -5.45
N ALA A 58 -13.43 -19.42 -4.78
CA ALA A 58 -13.25 -20.26 -3.60
C ALA A 58 -14.30 -21.38 -3.60
N PRO A 59 -14.04 -22.51 -2.92
CA PRO A 59 -15.06 -23.54 -2.69
C PRO A 59 -16.26 -22.96 -1.92
N ALA A 60 -17.47 -23.28 -2.37
CA ALA A 60 -18.70 -22.85 -1.68
C ALA A 60 -18.98 -23.66 -0.39
N GLU A 61 -18.41 -24.86 -0.28
CA GLU A 61 -18.57 -25.76 0.87
C GLU A 61 -17.26 -26.55 1.07
N ALA A 62 -16.95 -26.85 2.33
CA ALA A 62 -15.81 -27.70 2.72
C ALA A 62 -16.08 -28.35 4.08
N GLU A 63 -15.39 -29.45 4.37
CA GLU A 63 -15.48 -30.10 5.67
C GLU A 63 -14.81 -29.26 6.76
N PRO A 64 -15.30 -29.29 8.01
CA PRO A 64 -14.63 -28.61 9.11
C PRO A 64 -13.17 -29.07 9.28
N GLY A 65 -12.26 -28.12 9.45
CA GLY A 65 -10.82 -28.37 9.53
C GLY A 65 -10.12 -28.71 8.20
N ALA A 66 -10.84 -28.69 7.07
CA ALA A 66 -10.24 -28.86 5.76
C ALA A 66 -9.36 -27.66 5.37
N ALA A 67 -8.48 -27.88 4.41
CA ALA A 67 -7.72 -26.81 3.76
C ALA A 67 -8.36 -26.48 2.40
N ILE A 68 -8.48 -25.20 2.08
CA ILE A 68 -9.01 -24.71 0.80
C ILE A 68 -7.98 -23.87 0.05
N ASP A 69 -8.15 -23.80 -1.26
CA ASP A 69 -7.41 -22.90 -2.13
C ASP A 69 -8.35 -21.79 -2.62
N VAL A 70 -7.86 -20.55 -2.62
CA VAL A 70 -8.61 -19.36 -3.04
C VAL A 70 -7.78 -18.58 -4.04
N ASN A 71 -8.41 -18.04 -5.07
CA ASN A 71 -7.75 -17.16 -6.03
C ASN A 71 -8.60 -15.95 -6.39
N ALA A 72 -7.96 -14.89 -6.84
CA ALA A 72 -8.59 -13.70 -7.39
C ALA A 72 -7.70 -13.06 -8.46
N THR A 73 -8.23 -12.10 -9.20
CA THR A 73 -7.48 -11.25 -10.14
C THR A 73 -7.34 -9.86 -9.54
N VAL A 74 -6.10 -9.39 -9.39
CA VAL A 74 -5.77 -8.02 -8.96
C VAL A 74 -5.35 -7.23 -10.19
N THR A 75 -5.95 -6.06 -10.40
CA THR A 75 -5.63 -5.15 -11.51
C THR A 75 -5.23 -3.80 -10.96
N ASN A 76 -4.17 -3.20 -11.53
CA ASN A 76 -3.85 -1.79 -11.32
C ASN A 76 -4.46 -0.97 -12.46
N ASP A 77 -5.63 -0.38 -12.20
CA ASP A 77 -6.35 0.51 -13.12
C ASP A 77 -5.78 1.94 -13.14
N GLY A 78 -4.76 2.22 -12.33
CA GLY A 78 -4.08 3.52 -12.29
C GLY A 78 -3.00 3.67 -13.35
N ASP A 79 -2.46 4.89 -13.44
CA ASP A 79 -1.46 5.30 -14.44
C ASP A 79 0.00 5.21 -13.96
N ALA A 80 0.21 4.77 -12.72
CA ALA A 80 1.53 4.57 -12.12
C ALA A 80 1.76 3.13 -11.67
N ASN A 81 3.03 2.73 -11.58
CA ASN A 81 3.40 1.50 -10.89
C ASN A 81 3.07 1.63 -9.39
N GLY A 82 2.58 0.55 -8.79
CA GLY A 82 2.31 0.51 -7.37
C GLY A 82 2.59 -0.87 -6.79
N THR A 83 2.74 -0.90 -5.46
CA THR A 83 2.75 -2.13 -4.67
C THR A 83 1.64 -2.07 -3.65
N GLN A 84 0.86 -3.14 -3.54
CA GLN A 84 -0.20 -3.24 -2.54
C GLN A 84 -0.16 -4.59 -1.84
N VAL A 85 -0.51 -4.59 -0.55
CA VAL A 85 -0.74 -5.81 0.22
C VAL A 85 -2.14 -6.29 -0.11
N VAL A 86 -2.23 -7.48 -0.69
CA VAL A 86 -3.47 -8.18 -0.95
C VAL A 86 -3.71 -9.15 0.20
N GLU A 87 -4.86 -9.03 0.84
CA GLU A 87 -5.22 -9.81 2.02
C GLU A 87 -6.38 -10.74 1.68
N PHE A 88 -6.32 -11.98 2.16
CA PHE A 88 -7.48 -12.85 2.22
C PHE A 88 -8.07 -12.78 3.63
N VAL A 89 -9.31 -12.32 3.71
CA VAL A 89 -10.05 -12.17 4.95
C VAL A 89 -11.02 -13.32 5.07
N PHE A 90 -10.96 -14.00 6.21
CA PHE A 90 -11.88 -15.07 6.58
C PHE A 90 -12.52 -14.71 7.92
N ASN A 91 -13.85 -14.57 7.93
CA ASN A 91 -14.65 -14.21 9.10
C ASN A 91 -14.08 -12.99 9.86
N ASP A 92 -13.89 -11.89 9.13
CA ASP A 92 -13.32 -10.61 9.60
C ASP A 92 -11.85 -10.69 10.07
N SER A 93 -11.14 -11.78 9.78
CA SER A 93 -9.72 -11.94 10.13
C SER A 93 -8.85 -12.14 8.89
N VAL A 94 -7.75 -11.41 8.79
CA VAL A 94 -6.73 -11.64 7.77
C VAL A 94 -6.02 -12.95 8.07
N VAL A 95 -6.21 -13.96 7.23
CA VAL A 95 -5.62 -15.30 7.41
C VAL A 95 -4.45 -15.56 6.47
N ALA A 96 -4.34 -14.80 5.39
CA ALA A 96 -3.21 -14.79 4.48
C ALA A 96 -3.03 -13.41 3.83
N SER A 97 -1.82 -13.07 3.45
CA SER A 97 -1.54 -11.85 2.69
C SER A 97 -0.29 -11.98 1.83
N GLN A 98 -0.22 -11.17 0.77
CA GLN A 98 0.95 -11.08 -0.09
C GLN A 98 1.12 -9.68 -0.69
N ASN A 99 2.36 -9.30 -0.98
CA ASN A 99 2.64 -8.06 -1.71
C ASN A 99 2.55 -8.31 -3.21
N VAL A 100 1.81 -7.47 -3.91
CA VAL A 100 1.65 -7.50 -5.36
C VAL A 100 2.13 -6.17 -5.93
N THR A 101 3.07 -6.22 -6.87
CA THR A 101 3.61 -5.04 -7.56
C THR A 101 3.18 -5.07 -9.01
N LEU A 102 2.36 -4.11 -9.42
CA LEU A 102 1.83 -4.03 -10.79
C LEU A 102 2.16 -2.69 -11.42
N GLY A 103 2.59 -2.73 -12.68
CA GLY A 103 2.66 -1.54 -13.52
C GLY A 103 1.26 -0.98 -13.83
N ALA A 104 1.22 0.21 -14.42
CA ALA A 104 -0.03 0.82 -14.89
C ALA A 104 -0.76 -0.11 -15.88
N GLY A 105 -2.06 -0.33 -15.65
CA GLY A 105 -2.91 -1.21 -16.46
C GLY A 105 -2.59 -2.71 -16.39
N ALA A 106 -1.65 -3.13 -15.54
CA ALA A 106 -1.28 -4.53 -15.42
C ALA A 106 -2.21 -5.27 -14.46
N SER A 107 -2.38 -6.58 -14.68
CA SER A 107 -3.13 -7.48 -13.80
C SER A 107 -2.36 -8.76 -13.52
N GLU A 108 -2.65 -9.36 -12.36
CA GLU A 108 -2.05 -10.60 -11.89
C GLU A 108 -3.08 -11.44 -11.13
N SER A 109 -3.03 -12.76 -11.33
CA SER A 109 -3.83 -13.68 -10.53
C SER A 109 -3.10 -14.00 -9.24
N VAL A 110 -3.78 -13.76 -8.12
CA VAL A 110 -3.32 -14.01 -6.77
C VAL A 110 -3.94 -15.29 -6.24
N GLY A 111 -3.17 -16.12 -5.57
CA GLY A 111 -3.64 -17.39 -5.01
C GLY A 111 -3.15 -17.59 -3.59
N PHE A 112 -4.06 -18.02 -2.71
CA PHE A 112 -3.78 -18.45 -1.35
C PHE A 112 -4.11 -19.93 -1.23
N GLU A 113 -3.07 -20.74 -1.08
CA GLU A 113 -3.19 -22.19 -1.01
C GLU A 113 -3.28 -22.68 0.44
N ASN A 114 -3.98 -23.78 0.63
CA ASN A 114 -4.02 -24.54 1.87
C ASN A 114 -4.45 -23.71 3.11
N VAL A 115 -5.42 -22.82 2.93
CA VAL A 115 -6.03 -22.04 4.02
C VAL A 115 -6.87 -22.97 4.89
N THR A 116 -6.51 -23.10 6.17
CA THR A 116 -7.18 -24.03 7.10
C THR A 116 -8.46 -23.44 7.66
N LEU A 117 -9.55 -24.17 7.53
CA LEU A 117 -10.87 -23.79 8.04
C LEU A 117 -11.05 -24.12 9.52
N PRO A 118 -11.99 -23.46 10.23
CA PRO A 118 -12.39 -23.84 11.57
C PRO A 118 -12.87 -25.29 11.64
N SER A 119 -12.65 -25.93 12.79
CA SER A 119 -13.15 -27.30 13.04
C SER A 119 -14.62 -27.32 13.45
N GLU A 120 -15.20 -26.17 13.78
CA GLU A 120 -16.64 -26.03 13.99
C GLU A 120 -17.39 -25.92 12.64
N PRO A 121 -18.50 -26.66 12.47
CA PRO A 121 -19.39 -26.42 11.34
C PRO A 121 -20.13 -25.08 11.51
N GLY A 122 -20.32 -24.37 10.41
CA GLY A 122 -21.01 -23.08 10.39
C GLY A 122 -20.95 -22.40 9.03
N GLU A 123 -21.64 -21.27 8.91
CA GLU A 123 -21.49 -20.34 7.78
C GLU A 123 -20.40 -19.33 8.12
N TYR A 124 -19.50 -19.08 7.17
CA TYR A 124 -18.39 -18.15 7.32
C TYR A 124 -18.31 -17.25 6.09
N GLU A 125 -18.05 -15.97 6.30
CA GLU A 125 -17.81 -15.00 5.23
C GLU A 125 -16.33 -14.99 4.84
N HIS A 126 -16.03 -14.80 3.55
CA HIS A 126 -14.67 -14.66 3.05
C HIS A 126 -14.57 -13.69 1.89
N GLY A 127 -13.42 -13.03 1.73
CA GLY A 127 -13.19 -12.02 0.68
C GLY A 127 -11.76 -11.54 0.59
#